data_AF-A0A957UXW2-F1
#
_entry.id   AF-A0A957UXW2-F1
#
_cell.length_a   1.000
_cell.length_b   1.000
_cell.length_c   1.000
_cell.angle_alpha   90.00
_cell.angle_beta   90.00
_cell.angle_gamma   90.00
#
_symmetry.space_group_name_H-M   'P 1'
#
loop_
_entity.id
_entity.type
_entity.pdbx_description
1 polymer ?
#
loop_
_entity_poly.entity_id
_entity_poly.type
_entity_poly.pdbx_seq_one_letter_code
_entity_poly.pdbx_strand_id
1 'polypeptide(L)'
;VELSTPGKALGWSDASMFNLTRVLELTLFGGKDPQTGAQIGIETPTLAEMSGIADLEAAYDAQLAHFVPLMVKGCNVVDQIHAELLPSPFLSLVIQDCIERGLDVTAGGAHYNFSGVQGVQIANVA
;
A
#
# COMPACT_ATOMS: atom_id res chain seq x y z
N VAL A 1 -10.89 -1.78 9.60
CA VAL A 1 -11.30 -1.24 10.93
C VAL A 1 -10.01 -0.92 11.63
N GLU A 2 -9.82 0.35 11.96
CA GLU A 2 -8.48 0.86 12.28
C GLU A 2 -8.37 1.12 13.78
N LEU A 3 -7.49 0.37 14.44
CA LEU A 3 -7.18 0.58 15.85
C LEU A 3 -6.22 1.76 15.95
N SER A 4 -6.51 2.70 16.84
CA SER A 4 -5.65 3.85 17.11
C SER A 4 -5.59 4.14 18.60
N THR A 5 -4.52 4.82 19.02
CA THR A 5 -4.38 5.36 20.38
C THR A 5 -4.65 6.86 20.33
N PRO A 6 -5.87 7.32 20.72
CA PRO A 6 -6.25 8.73 20.60
C PRO A 6 -5.24 9.66 21.26
N GLY A 7 -4.90 10.75 20.57
CA GLY A 7 -3.95 11.75 21.06
C GLY A 7 -2.48 11.34 21.03
N LYS A 8 -2.14 10.08 20.70
CA LYS A 8 -0.73 9.62 20.65
C LYS A 8 -0.30 9.11 19.28
N ALA A 9 -1.23 8.55 18.53
CA ALA A 9 -0.97 8.02 17.20
C ALA A 9 -1.48 8.99 16.13
N LEU A 10 -0.66 9.25 15.11
CA LEU A 10 -1.14 9.67 13.81
C LEU A 10 -0.69 8.61 12.80
N GLY A 11 -1.66 8.07 12.07
CA GLY A 11 -1.35 7.21 10.96
C GLY A 11 -2.36 7.30 9.84
N TRP A 12 -1.88 7.10 8.62
CA TRP A 12 -2.70 7.04 7.43
C TRP A 12 -3.38 5.67 7.40
N SER A 13 -4.61 5.60 7.89
CA SER A 13 -5.43 4.37 7.90
C SER A 13 -5.54 3.69 6.54
N ASP A 14 -5.74 4.49 5.49
CA ASP A 14 -5.95 4.04 4.12
C ASP A 14 -4.97 4.77 3.19
N ALA A 15 -3.66 4.69 3.47
CA ALA A 15 -2.64 5.31 2.63
C ALA A 15 -2.66 4.78 1.19
N SER A 16 -3.15 3.56 1.01
CA SER A 16 -3.44 2.95 -0.29
C SER A 16 -4.51 1.87 -0.17
N MET A 17 -5.27 1.67 -1.25
CA MET A 17 -6.18 0.55 -1.46
C MET A 17 -5.57 -0.40 -2.49
N PHE A 18 -4.98 -1.50 -2.03
CA PHE A 18 -4.25 -2.44 -2.86
C PHE A 18 -5.15 -3.59 -3.32
N ASN A 19 -5.41 -3.67 -4.62
CA ASN A 19 -6.33 -4.65 -5.19
C ASN A 19 -5.64 -6.00 -5.46
N LEU A 20 -5.91 -6.99 -4.61
CA LEU A 20 -5.35 -8.33 -4.71
C LEU A 20 -5.89 -9.09 -5.94
N THR A 21 -7.18 -8.95 -6.27
CA THR A 21 -7.79 -9.59 -7.44
C THR A 21 -7.18 -9.09 -8.75
N ARG A 22 -6.82 -7.80 -8.84
CA ARG A 22 -6.15 -7.27 -10.03
C ARG A 22 -4.76 -7.86 -10.20
N VAL A 23 -4.02 -8.10 -9.11
CA VAL A 23 -2.73 -8.80 -9.17
C VAL A 23 -2.92 -10.24 -9.64
N LEU A 24 -3.98 -10.93 -9.17
CA LEU A 24 -4.31 -12.27 -9.63
C LEU A 24 -4.65 -12.30 -11.13
N GLU A 25 -5.48 -11.37 -11.60
CA GLU A 25 -5.79 -11.23 -13.03
C GLU A 25 -4.52 -11.08 -13.87
N LEU A 26 -3.64 -10.15 -13.51
CA LEU A 26 -2.36 -9.99 -14.19
C LEU A 26 -1.53 -11.29 -14.16
N THR A 27 -1.51 -11.99 -13.03
CA THR A 27 -0.79 -13.27 -12.89
C THR A 27 -1.28 -14.32 -13.89
N LEU A 28 -2.60 -14.48 -14.02
CA LEU A 28 -3.21 -15.46 -14.94
C LEU A 28 -2.85 -15.18 -16.41
N PHE A 29 -2.62 -13.91 -16.75
CA PHE A 29 -2.27 -13.45 -18.09
C PHE A 29 -0.78 -13.11 -18.26
N GLY A 30 0.11 -13.68 -17.41
CA GLY A 30 1.56 -13.53 -17.56
C GLY A 30 2.08 -12.11 -17.33
N GLY A 31 1.40 -11.34 -16.47
CA GLY A 31 1.65 -9.93 -16.18
C GLY A 31 0.99 -8.96 -17.16
N LYS A 32 0.25 -9.44 -18.16
CA LYS A 32 -0.43 -8.59 -19.14
C LYS A 32 -1.85 -8.26 -18.71
N ASP A 33 -2.26 -7.04 -19.01
CA ASP A 33 -3.66 -6.65 -18.90
C ASP A 33 -4.47 -7.30 -20.03
N PRO A 34 -5.45 -8.18 -19.75
CA PRO A 34 -6.18 -8.92 -20.79
C PRO A 34 -7.02 -8.00 -21.69
N GLN A 35 -7.38 -6.80 -21.24
CA GLN A 35 -8.18 -5.86 -22.02
C GLN A 35 -7.34 -5.09 -23.05
N THR A 36 -6.12 -4.70 -22.69
CA THR A 36 -5.28 -3.82 -23.50
C THR A 36 -4.07 -4.52 -24.12
N GLY A 37 -3.69 -5.70 -23.62
CA GLY A 37 -2.48 -6.42 -23.98
C GLY A 37 -1.19 -5.80 -23.42
N ALA A 38 -1.29 -4.72 -22.64
CA ALA A 38 -0.12 -4.04 -22.08
C ALA A 38 0.56 -4.89 -20.99
N GLN A 39 1.89 -4.93 -20.99
CA GLN A 39 2.67 -5.55 -19.91
C GLN A 39 2.69 -4.60 -18.71
N ILE A 40 1.86 -4.88 -17.70
CA ILE A 40 1.72 -4.05 -16.49
C ILE A 40 2.51 -4.65 -15.34
N GLY A 41 2.39 -5.96 -15.14
CA GLY A 41 3.17 -6.72 -14.16
C GLY A 41 4.46 -7.27 -14.76
N ILE A 42 5.22 -7.98 -13.94
CA ILE A 42 6.41 -8.70 -14.40
C ILE A 42 6.01 -9.86 -15.32
N GLU A 43 6.90 -10.29 -16.20
CA GLU A 43 6.65 -11.47 -17.01
C GLU A 43 6.67 -12.72 -16.11
N THR A 44 5.56 -13.45 -16.13
CA THR A 44 5.37 -14.76 -15.47
C THR A 44 4.74 -15.72 -16.47
N PRO A 45 4.80 -17.05 -16.24
CA PRO A 45 4.01 -17.99 -17.02
C PRO A 45 2.54 -17.58 -17.03
N THR A 46 1.86 -17.78 -18.16
CA THR A 46 0.41 -17.67 -18.28
C THR A 46 -0.25 -18.92 -17.69
N LEU A 47 -1.55 -18.83 -17.39
CA LEU A 47 -2.31 -19.97 -16.85
C LEU A 47 -2.19 -21.25 -17.72
N ALA A 48 -2.09 -21.10 -19.04
CA ALA A 48 -1.97 -22.23 -19.97
C ALA A 48 -0.59 -22.92 -19.90
N GLU A 49 0.43 -22.25 -19.37
CA GLU A 49 1.80 -22.75 -19.22
C GLU A 49 2.04 -23.37 -17.83
N MET A 50 1.14 -23.18 -16.89
CA MET A 50 1.23 -23.69 -15.51
C MET A 50 0.80 -25.16 -15.44
N SER A 51 1.54 -25.95 -14.66
CA SER A 51 1.26 -27.38 -14.44
C SER A 51 0.36 -27.65 -13.24
N GLY A 52 0.20 -26.68 -12.33
CA GLY A 52 -0.67 -26.81 -11.17
C GLY A 52 -0.74 -25.55 -10.31
N ILE A 53 -1.48 -25.65 -9.21
CA ILE A 53 -1.74 -24.51 -8.31
C ILE A 53 -0.46 -23.90 -7.72
N ALA A 54 0.56 -24.72 -7.47
CA ALA A 54 1.84 -24.25 -6.93
C ALA A 54 2.56 -23.27 -7.86
N ASP A 55 2.44 -23.44 -9.19
CA ASP A 55 3.00 -22.51 -10.16
C ASP A 55 2.25 -21.17 -10.14
N LEU A 56 0.93 -21.22 -9.94
CA LEU A 56 0.10 -20.02 -9.79
C LEU A 56 0.44 -19.26 -8.51
N GLU A 57 0.56 -19.95 -7.37
CA GLU A 57 0.95 -19.35 -6.09
C GLU A 57 2.32 -18.67 -6.20
N ALA A 58 3.31 -19.35 -6.79
CA ALA A 58 4.64 -18.79 -6.99
C ALA A 58 4.63 -17.57 -7.93
N ALA A 59 3.87 -17.61 -9.02
CA ALA A 59 3.73 -16.48 -9.93
C ALA A 59 2.99 -15.30 -9.28
N TYR A 60 1.97 -15.57 -8.48
CA TYR A 60 1.20 -14.56 -7.76
C TYR A 60 2.05 -13.88 -6.68
N ASP A 61 2.82 -14.65 -5.91
CA ASP A 61 3.80 -14.13 -4.94
C ASP A 61 4.84 -13.24 -5.61
N ALA A 62 5.33 -13.63 -6.80
CA ALA A 62 6.27 -12.83 -7.57
C ALA A 62 5.65 -11.49 -8.03
N GLN A 63 4.38 -11.49 -8.48
CA GLN A 63 3.66 -10.27 -8.84
C GLN A 63 3.41 -9.38 -7.62
N LEU A 64 3.03 -9.94 -6.47
CA LEU A 64 2.89 -9.19 -5.22
C LEU A 64 4.21 -8.55 -4.78
N ALA A 65 5.30 -9.31 -4.83
CA ALA A 65 6.65 -8.82 -4.53
C ALA A 65 7.11 -7.70 -5.47
N HIS A 66 6.55 -7.63 -6.69
CA HIS A 66 6.77 -6.52 -7.60
C HIS A 66 5.95 -5.28 -7.24
N PHE A 67 4.64 -5.43 -7.03
CA PHE A 67 3.73 -4.28 -6.89
C PHE A 67 3.73 -3.66 -5.49
N VAL A 68 3.94 -4.44 -4.42
CA VAL A 68 3.94 -3.92 -3.05
C VAL A 68 5.04 -2.85 -2.85
N PRO A 69 6.30 -3.04 -3.28
CA PRO A 69 7.32 -1.99 -3.20
C PRO A 69 6.98 -0.72 -3.99
N LEU A 70 6.31 -0.85 -5.15
CA LEU A 70 5.88 0.30 -5.95
C LEU A 70 4.82 1.12 -5.22
N MET A 71 3.85 0.44 -4.60
CA MET A 71 2.85 1.08 -3.75
C MET A 71 3.50 1.80 -2.57
N VAL A 72 4.41 1.14 -1.84
CA VAL A 72 5.14 1.74 -0.70
C VAL A 72 5.90 2.98 -1.14
N LYS A 73 6.57 2.95 -2.30
CA LYS A 73 7.23 4.12 -2.86
C LYS A 73 6.24 5.26 -3.12
N GLY A 74 5.06 4.96 -3.66
CA GLY A 74 3.98 5.94 -3.86
C GLY A 74 3.52 6.57 -2.54
N CYS A 75 3.23 5.75 -1.53
CA CYS A 75 2.83 6.22 -0.20
C CYS A 75 3.90 7.14 0.42
N ASN A 76 5.17 6.76 0.36
CA ASN A 76 6.26 7.59 0.90
C ASN A 76 6.37 8.96 0.21
N VAL A 77 6.14 9.02 -1.11
CA VAL A 77 6.14 10.30 -1.84
C VAL A 77 4.95 11.16 -1.39
N VAL A 78 3.77 10.56 -1.24
CA VAL A 78 2.59 11.28 -0.76
C VAL A 78 2.78 11.78 0.67
N ASP A 79 3.35 10.98 1.56
CA ASP A 79 3.65 11.36 2.94
C ASP A 79 4.62 12.55 2.99
N GLN A 80 5.68 12.53 2.18
CA GLN A 80 6.63 13.65 2.05
C GLN A 80 5.95 14.93 1.57
N ILE A 81 5.09 14.83 0.54
CA ILE A 81 4.35 15.98 0.02
C ILE A 81 3.42 16.57 1.07
N HIS A 82 2.77 15.75 1.91
CA HIS A 82 1.94 16.25 3.00
C HIS A 82 2.77 16.97 4.08
N ALA A 83 3.95 16.46 4.41
CA ALA A 83 4.87 17.12 5.33
C ALA A 83 5.32 18.49 4.82
N GLU A 84 5.58 18.62 3.52
CA GLU A 84 6.10 19.86 2.91
C GLU A 84 5.01 20.89 2.60
N LEU A 85 3.89 20.46 2.03
CA LEU A 85 2.88 21.35 1.46
C LEU A 85 1.63 21.51 2.31
N LEU A 86 1.34 20.55 3.19
CA LEU A 86 0.10 20.48 3.96
C LEU A 86 0.34 20.24 5.46
N PRO A 87 1.24 21.01 6.12
CA PRO A 87 1.42 20.90 7.57
C PRO A 87 0.10 21.18 8.29
N SER A 88 -0.16 20.46 9.37
CA SER A 88 -1.43 20.49 10.10
C SER A 88 -1.26 21.00 11.53
N PRO A 89 -0.91 22.29 11.73
CA PRO A 89 -0.54 22.82 13.04
C PRO A 89 -1.64 22.69 14.08
N PHE A 90 -2.91 22.85 13.68
CA PHE A 90 -4.04 22.70 14.61
C PHE A 90 -4.21 21.26 15.11
N LEU A 91 -3.97 20.27 14.25
CA LEU A 91 -3.97 18.86 14.64
C LEU A 91 -2.77 18.55 15.56
N SER A 92 -1.60 19.13 15.26
CA SER A 92 -0.40 19.02 16.08
C SER A 92 -0.60 19.53 17.52
N LEU A 93 -1.58 20.43 17.78
CA LEU A 93 -1.90 20.88 19.14
C LEU A 93 -2.54 19.80 20.03
N VAL A 94 -3.18 18.80 19.42
CA VAL A 94 -3.94 17.75 20.14
C VAL A 94 -3.29 16.37 20.05
N ILE A 95 -2.08 16.28 19.47
CA ILE A 95 -1.29 15.07 19.38
C ILE A 95 -0.03 15.22 20.24
N GLN A 96 0.20 14.22 21.09
CA GLN A 96 1.32 14.19 22.02
C GLN A 96 2.66 14.25 21.26
N ASP A 97 3.66 14.85 21.93
CA ASP A 97 5.04 15.03 21.50
C ASP A 97 5.25 16.05 20.35
N CYS A 98 4.22 16.44 19.59
CA CYS A 98 4.36 17.41 18.49
C CYS A 98 4.88 18.78 18.99
N ILE A 99 4.30 19.30 20.08
CA ILE A 99 4.69 20.59 20.67
C ILE A 99 6.09 20.50 21.31
N GLU A 100 6.34 19.46 22.10
CA GLU A 100 7.64 19.27 22.79
C GLU A 100 8.78 19.12 21.78
N ARG A 101 8.54 18.43 20.65
CA ARG A 101 9.51 18.24 19.58
C ARG A 101 9.59 19.42 18.62
N GLY A 102 8.63 20.36 18.66
CA GLY A 102 8.49 21.44 17.68
C GLY A 102 8.32 20.91 16.24
N LEU A 103 7.67 19.75 16.08
CA LEU A 103 7.53 19.05 14.81
C LEU A 103 6.07 18.82 14.50
N ASP A 104 5.65 19.19 13.28
CA ASP A 104 4.27 18.98 12.84
C ASP A 104 3.94 17.48 12.75
N VAL A 105 2.69 17.15 13.02
CA VAL A 105 2.20 15.78 13.00
C VAL A 105 2.36 15.13 11.63
N THR A 106 2.22 15.87 10.52
CA THR A 106 2.42 15.32 9.16
C THR A 106 3.89 15.04 8.84
N ALA A 107 4.81 15.66 9.58
CA ALA A 107 6.26 15.43 9.50
C ALA A 107 6.75 14.37 10.51
N GLY A 108 5.85 13.62 11.15
CA GLY A 108 6.20 12.57 12.11
C GLY A 108 6.31 13.05 13.55
N GLY A 109 5.60 14.13 13.91
CA GLY A 109 5.59 14.71 15.26
C GLY A 109 4.92 13.84 16.32
N ALA A 110 4.03 12.91 15.94
CA ALA A 110 3.29 12.08 16.89
C ALA A 110 4.19 11.10 17.66
N HIS A 111 3.70 10.58 18.79
CA HIS A 111 4.39 9.54 19.57
C HIS A 111 4.48 8.22 18.79
N TYR A 112 3.39 7.83 18.11
CA TYR A 112 3.36 6.70 17.18
C TYR A 112 3.01 7.19 15.78
N ASN A 113 3.85 6.87 14.79
CA ASN A 113 3.64 7.22 13.38
C ASN A 113 3.64 5.94 12.54
N PHE A 114 2.62 5.75 11.73
CA PHE A 114 2.51 4.57 10.85
C PHE A 114 1.61 4.86 9.65
N SER A 115 1.82 4.15 8.55
CA SER A 115 0.93 4.19 7.39
C SER A 115 0.40 2.78 7.14
N GLY A 116 -0.92 2.64 7.09
CA GLY A 116 -1.65 1.42 6.82
C GLY A 116 -2.07 1.33 5.35
N VAL A 117 -2.09 0.11 4.84
CA VAL A 117 -2.59 -0.22 3.50
C VAL A 117 -3.75 -1.19 3.64
N GLN A 118 -4.80 -0.97 2.87
CA GLN A 118 -5.94 -1.87 2.81
C GLN A 118 -5.78 -2.84 1.64
N GLY A 119 -5.62 -4.13 1.94
CA GLY A 119 -5.78 -5.19 0.93
C GLY A 119 -7.26 -5.39 0.62
N VAL A 120 -7.70 -5.01 -0.58
CA VAL A 120 -9.11 -5.14 -0.98
C VAL A 120 -9.33 -6.41 -1.81
N GLN A 121 -10.56 -6.94 -1.74
CA GLN A 121 -10.99 -8.14 -2.45
C GLN A 121 -10.32 -9.45 -2.01
N ILE A 122 -9.84 -9.53 -0.77
CA ILE A 122 -9.17 -10.73 -0.24
C ILE A 122 -10.03 -12.00 -0.39
N ALA A 123 -11.35 -11.91 -0.17
CA ALA A 123 -12.27 -13.05 -0.30
C ALA A 123 -12.47 -13.53 -1.75
N ASN A 124 -12.13 -12.71 -2.75
CA ASN A 124 -12.18 -13.12 -4.15
C ASN A 124 -10.92 -13.90 -4.57
N VAL A 125 -9.83 -13.78 -3.80
CA VAL A 125 -8.56 -14.48 -4.03
C VAL A 125 -8.45 -15.75 -3.17
N ALA A 126 -9.12 -15.78 -2.02
CA ALA A 126 -9.09 -16.87 -1.03
C ALA A 126 -9.85 -18.15 -1.45
#